data_AF-A0A7V2NN66-F1
#
_entry.id   AF-A0A7V2NN66-F1
#
_cell.length_a   1.000
_cell.length_b   1.000
_cell.length_c   1.000
_cell.angle_alpha   90.00
_cell.angle_beta   90.00
_cell.angle_gamma   90.00
#
_symmetry.space_group_name_H-M   'P 1'
#
loop_
_entity.id
_entity.type
_entity.pdbx_description
1 polymer ?
#
loop_
_entity_poly.entity_id
_entity_poly.type
_entity_poly.pdbx_seq_one_letter_code
_entity_poly.pdbx_strand_id
1 'polypeptide(L)'
;MIFHNHYCIYPGLNIHGGKMEVILEERVPLLGGEGEVVKVADGYANNYLIPRGLAVLATKGNIKQLESKQKLLAKKSALLKAEMKK
;
A
#
# COMPACT_ATOMS: atom_id res chain seq x y z
N MET A 1 -22.80 -0.91 -14.50
CA MET A 1 -21.46 -1.47 -14.76
C MET A 1 -21.00 -0.87 -16.08
N ILE A 2 -19.96 -0.03 -16.16
CA ILE A 2 -18.55 -0.36 -15.97
C ILE A 2 -17.82 0.83 -15.32
N PHE A 3 -17.21 0.61 -14.16
CA PHE A 3 -16.31 1.55 -13.49
C PHE A 3 -15.02 1.65 -14.33
N HIS A 4 -14.99 2.53 -15.33
CA HIS A 4 -13.74 2.86 -15.99
C HIS A 4 -12.93 3.76 -15.06
N ASN A 5 -11.99 3.10 -14.38
CA ASN A 5 -10.83 3.62 -13.67
C ASN A 5 -9.95 4.43 -14.67
N HIS A 6 -10.44 5.57 -15.12
CA HIS A 6 -9.72 6.43 -16.05
C HIS A 6 -8.85 7.38 -15.23
N TYR A 7 -7.61 6.96 -15.01
CA TYR A 7 -6.54 7.78 -14.47
C TYR A 7 -6.38 9.07 -15.30
N CYS A 8 -6.77 10.21 -14.73
CA CYS A 8 -6.39 11.52 -15.24
C CYS A 8 -4.88 11.71 -15.02
N ILE A 9 -4.12 11.34 -16.05
CA ILE A 9 -2.71 11.64 -16.28
C ILE A 9 -2.47 13.15 -16.19
N TYR A 10 -1.78 13.61 -15.14
CA TYR A 10 -1.06 14.90 -15.19
C TYR A 10 0.17 14.69 -16.09
N PRO A 11 0.25 15.35 -17.27
CA PRO A 11 1.40 15.23 -18.15
C PRO A 11 2.55 16.06 -17.57
N GLY A 12 3.46 15.44 -16.82
CA GLY A 12 4.66 16.16 -16.39
C GLY A 12 5.59 15.51 -15.38
N LEU A 13 5.22 14.42 -14.70
CA LEU A 13 6.11 13.77 -13.74
C LEU A 13 6.06 12.26 -13.86
N ASN A 14 6.97 11.69 -14.65
CA ASN A 14 7.13 10.25 -14.73
C ASN A 14 7.85 9.72 -13.48
N ILE A 15 7.10 9.48 -12.41
CA ILE A 15 7.58 8.82 -11.18
C ILE A 15 7.66 7.29 -11.30
N HIS A 16 7.21 6.73 -12.43
CA HIS A 16 7.14 5.30 -12.72
C HIS A 16 8.42 4.86 -13.43
N GLY A 17 9.50 4.66 -12.67
CA GLY A 17 10.79 4.28 -13.24
C GLY A 17 11.94 4.12 -12.26
N GLY A 18 11.68 4.16 -10.95
CA GLY A 18 12.71 3.99 -9.94
C GLY A 18 13.03 2.53 -9.63
N LYS A 19 14.13 2.32 -8.89
CA LYS A 19 14.60 0.99 -8.49
C LYS A 19 13.95 0.46 -7.20
N MET A 20 13.17 1.30 -6.52
CA MET A 20 12.67 1.04 -5.17
C MET A 20 11.20 0.66 -5.20
N GLU A 21 10.87 -0.45 -4.54
CA GLU A 21 9.50 -0.96 -4.44
C GLU A 21 8.90 -0.55 -3.10
N VAL A 22 7.72 0.05 -3.12
CA VAL A 22 6.98 0.47 -1.93
C VAL A 22 5.53 0.01 -2.02
N ILE A 23 4.96 -0.32 -0.86
CA ILE A 23 3.55 -0.64 -0.67
C ILE A 23 2.88 0.63 -0.17
N LEU A 24 1.91 1.15 -0.90
CA LEU A 24 1.14 2.33 -0.47
C LEU A 24 0.20 1.92 0.67
N GLU A 25 0.18 2.67 1.76
CA GLU A 25 -0.80 2.48 2.85
C GLU A 25 -2.05 3.33 2.64
N GLU A 26 -1.91 4.47 1.97
CA GLU A 26 -3.00 5.36 1.61
C GLU A 26 -3.06 5.55 0.09
N ARG A 27 -4.24 5.91 -0.41
CA ARG A 27 -4.42 6.31 -1.81
C ARG A 27 -3.62 7.58 -2.10
N VAL A 28 -2.58 7.47 -2.92
CA VAL A 28 -1.79 8.62 -3.36
C VAL A 28 -2.18 9.01 -4.79
N PRO A 29 -2.60 10.27 -5.02
CA PRO A 29 -2.86 10.76 -6.38
C PRO A 29 -1.62 10.52 -7.25
N LEU A 30 -1.83 9.99 -8.46
CA LEU A 30 -0.80 9.73 -9.47
C LEU A 30 0.10 8.49 -9.26
N LEU A 31 0.00 7.77 -8.14
CA LEU A 31 0.74 6.50 -7.95
C LEU A 31 -0.16 5.27 -7.99
N GLY A 32 -1.27 5.28 -7.25
CA GLY A 32 -2.05 4.06 -7.08
C GLY A 32 -3.03 4.11 -5.93
N GLY A 33 -3.70 2.97 -5.73
CA GLY A 33 -4.61 2.75 -4.61
C GLY A 33 -3.86 2.35 -3.32
N GLU A 34 -4.59 2.43 -2.20
CA GLU A 34 -4.15 1.81 -0.94
C GLU A 34 -3.86 0.31 -1.14
N GLY A 35 -2.74 -0.17 -0.59
CA GLY A 35 -2.29 -1.55 -0.70
C GLY A 35 -1.58 -1.93 -2.01
N GLU A 36 -1.41 -1.00 -2.95
CA GLU A 36 -0.75 -1.28 -4.23
C GLU A 36 0.78 -1.24 -4.10
N VAL A 37 1.46 -2.16 -4.79
CA VAL A 37 2.92 -2.20 -4.86
C VAL A 37 3.38 -1.43 -6.10
N VAL A 38 4.08 -0.32 -5.89
CA VAL A 38 4.52 0.57 -6.96
C VAL A 38 6.04 0.76 -6.94
N LYS A 39 6.61 0.94 -8.13
CA LYS A 39 8.04 1.23 -8.32
C LYS A 39 8.26 2.73 -8.40
N VAL A 40 8.96 3.27 -7.43
CA VAL A 40 9.20 4.71 -7.28
C VAL A 40 10.70 5.01 -7.20
N ALA A 41 11.07 6.27 -7.46
CA ALA A 41 12.42 6.73 -7.23
C ALA A 41 12.76 6.71 -5.73
N ASP A 42 14.00 6.36 -5.40
CA ASP A 42 14.47 6.24 -4.02
C ASP A 42 14.26 7.54 -3.23
N GLY A 43 14.50 8.70 -3.85
CA GLY A 43 14.27 9.99 -3.22
C GLY A 43 12.79 10.26 -2.89
N TYR A 44 11.87 9.80 -3.73
CA TYR A 44 10.43 9.99 -3.49
C TYR A 44 9.92 9.09 -2.36
N ALA A 45 10.40 7.84 -2.30
CA ALA A 45 10.12 6.95 -1.18
C ALA A 45 10.63 7.54 0.15
N ASN A 46 11.91 7.92 0.21
CA ASN A 46 12.57 8.31 1.46
C ASN A 46 12.22 9.73 1.94
N ASN A 47 12.00 10.68 1.03
CA ASN A 47 11.73 12.07 1.42
C ASN A 47 10.24 12.40 1.55
N TYR A 48 9.37 11.63 0.91
CA TYR A 48 7.94 11.95 0.83
C TYR A 48 7.05 10.84 1.40
N LEU A 49 7.15 9.63 0.89
CA LEU A 49 6.18 8.57 1.22
C LEU A 49 6.39 7.98 2.63
N ILE A 50 7.62 7.59 2.96
CA ILE A 50 7.98 6.97 4.23
C ILE A 50 7.81 7.93 5.42
N PRO A 51 8.35 9.17 5.41
CA PRO A 51 8.23 10.06 6.55
C PRO A 51 6.81 10.55 6.79
N ARG A 52 5.93 10.52 5.77
CA ARG A 52 4.52 10.86 5.90
C ARG A 52 3.63 9.67 6.25
N GLY A 53 4.18 8.45 6.30
CA GLY A 53 3.39 7.23 6.53
C GLY A 53 2.42 6.89 5.39
N LEU A 54 2.70 7.35 4.17
CA LEU A 54 1.87 7.08 2.99
C LEU A 54 2.27 5.77 2.29
N ALA A 55 3.51 5.30 2.52
CA ALA A 55 3.99 4.05 1.98
C ALA A 55 5.04 3.39 2.88
N VAL A 56 5.16 2.07 2.75
CA VAL A 56 6.14 1.24 3.44
C VAL A 56 7.03 0.55 2.42
N LEU A 57 8.29 0.31 2.78
CA LEU A 57 9.22 -0.45 1.95
C LEU A 57 8.68 -1.85 1.63
N ALA A 58 8.62 -2.20 0.34
CA ALA A 58 8.26 -3.53 -0.14
C ALA A 58 9.44 -4.50 0.00
N THR A 59 9.98 -4.65 1.22
CA THR A 59 11.01 -5.66 1.49
C THR A 59 10.37 -7.03 1.69
N LYS A 60 11.09 -8.11 1.34
CA LYS A 60 10.65 -9.50 1.63
C LYS A 60 10.32 -9.71 3.11
N GLY A 61 11.03 -9.01 4.00
CA GLY A 61 10.74 -8.99 5.43
C GLY A 61 9.39 -8.35 5.75
N ASN A 62 9.11 -7.17 5.21
CA ASN A 62 7.86 -6.46 5.44
C ASN A 62 6.65 -7.19 4.83
N ILE A 63 6.81 -7.81 3.65
CA ILE A 63 5.76 -8.65 3.04
C ILE A 63 5.39 -9.80 3.99
N LYS A 64 6.39 -10.52 4.52
CA LYS A 64 6.16 -11.63 5.46
C LYS A 64 5.57 -11.17 6.80
N GLN A 65 5.98 -10.00 7.29
CA GLN A 65 5.40 -9.36 8.48
C GLN A 65 3.93 -8.99 8.25
N LEU A 66 3.60 -8.48 7.06
CA LEU A 66 2.23 -8.15 6.66
C LEU A 66 1.36 -9.41 6.60
N GLU A 67 1.82 -10.49 5.96
CA GLU A 67 1.11 -11.78 5.97
C GLU A 67 0.88 -12.31 7.38
N SER A 68 1.90 -12.22 8.24
CA SER A 68 1.82 -12.67 9.64
C SER A 68 0.81 -11.83 10.44
N LYS A 69 0.82 -10.51 10.26
CA LYS A 69 -0.17 -9.59 10.84
C LYS A 69 -1.58 -9.88 10.35
N GLN A 70 -1.77 -10.11 9.05
CA GLN A 70 -3.07 -10.46 8.48
C GLN A 70 -3.61 -11.77 9.08
N LYS A 71 -2.77 -12.79 9.22
CA LYS A 71 -3.15 -14.06 9.85
C LYS A 71 -3.57 -13.88 11.31
N LEU A 72 -2.89 -13.01 12.05
CA LEU A 72 -3.24 -12.68 13.43
C LEU A 72 -4.57 -11.91 13.51
N LEU A 73 -4.76 -10.91 12.64
CA LEU A 73 -5.99 -10.12 12.55
C LEU A 73 -7.18 -10.99 12.19
N ALA A 74 -7.04 -11.88 11.20
CA ALA A 74 -8.08 -12.83 10.81
C ALA A 74 -8.51 -13.71 12.00
N LYS A 75 -7.56 -14.26 12.76
CA LYS A 75 -7.83 -15.04 13.98
C LYS A 75 -8.57 -14.22 15.03
N LYS A 76 -8.11 -13.01 15.32
CA LYS A 76 -8.76 -12.12 16.29
C LYS A 76 -10.20 -11.78 15.87
N SER A 77 -10.42 -11.50 14.59
CA SER A 77 -11.75 -11.16 14.08
C SER A 77 -12.74 -12.33 14.19
N ALA A 78 -12.26 -13.58 14.05
CA ALA A 78 -13.09 -14.76 14.22
C ALA A 78 -13.50 -14.97 15.69
N LEU A 79 -12.57 -14.75 16.62
CA LEU A 79 -12.84 -14.83 18.06
C LEU A 79 -13.84 -13.76 18.51
N LEU A 80 -13.61 -12.50 18.13
CA LEU A 80 -14.50 -11.39 18.45
C LEU A 80 -15.93 -11.63 17.93
N LYS A 81 -16.07 -12.17 16.72
CA LYS A 81 -17.38 -12.52 16.16
C LYS A 81 -18.07 -13.67 16.92
N ALA A 82 -17.31 -14.61 17.46
CA ALA A 82 -17.85 -15.70 18.27
C ALA A 82 -18.33 -15.19 19.64
N GLU A 83 -17.63 -14.21 20.23
CA GLU A 83 -18.00 -13.59 21.50
C GLU A 83 -19.24 -12.70 21.39
N MET A 84 -19.42 -11.96 20.30
CA MET A 84 -20.60 -11.10 20.12
C MET A 84 -21.91 -11.85 19.84
N LYS A 85 -21.87 -13.16 19.62
CA LYS A 85 -23.06 -13.96 19.30
C LYS A 85 -23.65 -14.69 20.52
N LYS A 86 -23.21 -14.35 21.73
CA LYS A 86 -23.69 -14.91 23.00
C LYS A 86 -24.55 -13.90 23.74
#